data_AF-A0A5C3KIP6-F1
#
_entry.id   AF-A0A5C3KIP6-F1
#
_cell.length_a   1.000
_cell.length_b   1.000
_cell.length_c   1.000
_cell.angle_alpha   90.00
_cell.angle_beta   90.00
_cell.angle_gamma   90.00
#
_symmetry.space_group_name_H-M   'P 1'
#
loop_
_entity.id
_entity.type
_entity.pdbx_description
1 polymer ?
#
loop_
_entity_poly.entity_id
_entity_poly.type
_entity_poly.pdbx_seq_one_letter_code
_entity_poly.pdbx_strand_id
1 'polypeptide(L)'
;MLIAGTTSSCDVCLDSFSANKVPCSISCGHVFCVQCLEHISPPTCPMCRKAFDPRFNVKLVLDLDNVKAPPSPSGTGTKDADQDARRLYQEISNIAEAGCSESKVRQLISDGKSFLHKQPRDSFKDLRTLYRIIAYLCEVKTNLRAQKSANDAIKQEQAQLQAEKNELIRKIEHQLRSQEEERQQALAIELSLREHCSKAHEAYETMVQQVSFDLASPEPLD
;
A
#
# COMPACT_ATOMS: atom_id res chain seq x y z
N MET A 1 -27.75 3.95 -30.96
CA MET A 1 -26.92 5.03 -30.39
C MET A 1 -25.82 5.29 -31.38
N LEU A 2 -25.79 6.46 -32.03
CA LEU A 2 -24.77 6.77 -33.04
C LEU A 2 -23.49 7.23 -32.32
N ILE A 3 -22.44 6.42 -32.36
CA ILE A 3 -21.12 6.81 -31.84
C ILE A 3 -20.34 7.39 -33.02
N ALA A 4 -20.24 8.72 -33.10
CA ALA A 4 -19.47 9.43 -34.13
C ALA A 4 -18.05 9.75 -33.63
N GLY A 5 -17.28 8.72 -33.30
CA GLY A 5 -15.85 8.84 -33.02
C GLY A 5 -15.01 8.42 -34.23
N THR A 6 -13.72 8.75 -34.26
CA THR A 6 -12.77 8.31 -35.30
C THR A 6 -12.60 6.78 -35.39
N THR A 7 -13.23 6.03 -34.47
CA THR A 7 -13.23 4.57 -34.39
C THR A 7 -14.59 3.96 -34.73
N SER A 8 -15.54 4.73 -35.25
CA SER A 8 -16.85 4.19 -35.64
C SER A 8 -16.72 3.28 -36.87
N SER A 9 -17.23 2.06 -36.77
CA SER A 9 -17.17 1.04 -37.83
C SER A 9 -18.55 0.47 -38.16
N CYS A 10 -18.65 -0.17 -39.32
CA CYS A 10 -19.87 -0.84 -39.76
C CYS A 10 -20.04 -2.18 -39.02
N ASP A 11 -21.19 -2.42 -38.37
CA ASP A 11 -21.44 -3.67 -37.64
C ASP A 11 -21.52 -4.94 -38.52
N VAL A 12 -21.55 -4.80 -39.85
CA VAL A 12 -21.59 -5.93 -40.80
C VAL A 12 -20.19 -6.32 -41.28
N CYS A 13 -19.40 -5.37 -41.79
CA CYS A 13 -18.05 -5.66 -42.29
C CYS A 13 -16.94 -5.32 -41.31
N LEU A 14 -17.26 -4.71 -40.16
CA LEU A 14 -16.34 -4.25 -39.11
C LEU A 14 -15.32 -3.19 -39.55
N ASP A 15 -15.43 -2.70 -40.79
CA ASP A 15 -14.53 -1.68 -41.31
C ASP A 15 -14.94 -0.28 -40.86
N SER A 16 -13.92 0.56 -40.63
CA SER A 16 -14.09 1.96 -40.22
C SER A 16 -14.78 2.79 -41.30
N PHE A 17 -15.67 3.69 -40.89
CA PHE A 17 -16.29 4.64 -41.80
C PHE A 17 -15.26 5.65 -42.33
N SER A 18 -15.33 5.93 -43.63
CA SER A 18 -14.39 6.82 -44.34
C SER A 18 -15.08 7.44 -45.57
N ALA A 19 -14.38 8.30 -46.31
CA ALA A 19 -14.89 8.85 -47.57
C ALA A 19 -15.37 7.75 -48.55
N ASN A 20 -14.72 6.58 -48.53
CA ASN A 20 -15.06 5.43 -49.38
C ASN A 20 -16.04 4.46 -48.70
N LYS A 21 -16.19 4.53 -47.37
CA LYS A 21 -17.14 3.73 -46.58
C LYS A 21 -18.09 4.65 -45.85
N VAL A 22 -19.06 5.13 -46.62
CA VAL A 22 -20.04 6.09 -46.17
C VAL A 22 -21.06 5.41 -45.23
N PRO A 23 -21.30 5.95 -44.02
CA PRO A 23 -22.34 5.48 -43.13
C PRO A 23 -23.74 5.87 -43.64
N CYS A 24 -24.67 4.93 -43.62
CA CYS A 24 -26.07 5.12 -43.98
C CYS A 24 -26.99 4.59 -42.88
N SER A 25 -27.98 5.40 -42.49
CA SER A 25 -29.03 4.98 -41.57
C SER A 25 -30.21 4.39 -42.34
N ILE A 26 -30.75 3.27 -41.85
CA ILE A 26 -32.02 2.71 -42.33
C ILE A 26 -33.18 3.14 -41.42
N SER A 27 -34.42 2.80 -41.79
CA SER A 27 -35.66 3.23 -41.12
C SER A 27 -35.75 2.88 -39.63
N CYS A 28 -35.03 1.85 -39.17
CA CYS A 28 -34.98 1.48 -37.76
C CYS A 28 -33.93 2.24 -36.94
N GLY A 29 -33.13 3.10 -37.56
CA GLY A 29 -32.11 3.94 -36.91
C GLY A 29 -30.74 3.27 -36.72
N HIS A 30 -30.55 2.04 -37.19
CA HIS A 30 -29.22 1.41 -37.24
C HIS A 30 -28.43 1.88 -38.46
N VAL A 31 -27.10 1.91 -38.34
CA VAL A 31 -26.21 2.49 -39.35
C VAL A 31 -25.23 1.43 -39.86
N PHE A 32 -25.12 1.35 -41.18
CA PHE A 32 -24.23 0.42 -41.88
C PHE A 32 -23.60 1.14 -43.07
N CYS A 33 -22.53 0.61 -43.65
CA CYS A 33 -22.00 1.20 -44.89
C CYS A 33 -22.93 0.87 -46.08
N VAL A 34 -22.96 1.76 -47.08
CA VAL A 34 -23.78 1.59 -48.31
C VAL A 34 -23.58 0.21 -48.93
N GLN A 35 -22.33 -0.22 -49.07
CA GLN A 35 -21.98 -1.52 -49.65
C GLN A 35 -22.64 -2.66 -48.89
N CYS A 36 -22.62 -2.66 -47.56
CA CYS A 36 -23.28 -3.72 -46.78
C CYS A 36 -24.79 -3.68 -46.93
N LEU A 37 -25.42 -2.50 -47.05
CA LEU A 37 -26.87 -2.39 -47.24
C LEU A 37 -27.34 -2.96 -48.58
N GLU A 38 -26.56 -2.78 -49.65
CA GLU A 38 -26.87 -3.30 -50.99
C GLU A 38 -26.83 -4.84 -51.07
N HIS A 39 -26.02 -5.47 -50.21
CA HIS A 39 -25.82 -6.92 -50.20
C HIS A 39 -26.72 -7.66 -49.20
N ILE A 40 -27.53 -6.96 -48.41
CA ILE A 40 -28.46 -7.59 -47.45
C ILE A 40 -29.73 -8.05 -48.19
N SER A 41 -29.89 -9.37 -48.28
CA SER A 41 -31.10 -10.03 -48.77
C SER A 41 -31.51 -11.16 -47.82
N PRO A 42 -32.73 -11.16 -47.28
CA PRO A 42 -33.80 -10.17 -47.44
C PRO A 42 -33.48 -8.83 -46.75
N PRO A 43 -34.09 -7.70 -47.16
CA PRO A 43 -33.82 -6.36 -46.63
C PRO A 43 -34.36 -6.22 -45.19
N THR A 44 -33.64 -6.81 -44.25
CA THR A 44 -33.93 -6.86 -42.82
C THR A 44 -32.71 -6.41 -42.05
N CYS A 45 -32.91 -5.57 -41.03
CA CYS A 45 -31.82 -5.01 -40.26
C CYS A 45 -31.02 -6.12 -39.55
N PRO A 46 -29.69 -6.22 -39.71
CA PRO A 46 -28.85 -7.21 -39.01
C PRO A 46 -28.94 -7.15 -37.48
N MET A 47 -29.21 -5.96 -36.93
CA MET A 47 -29.22 -5.71 -35.49
C MET A 47 -30.57 -5.97 -34.82
N CYS A 48 -31.67 -5.53 -35.45
CA CYS A 48 -33.01 -5.61 -34.84
C CYS A 48 -34.05 -6.36 -35.67
N ARG A 49 -33.66 -6.91 -36.82
CA ARG A 49 -34.48 -7.72 -37.73
C ARG A 49 -35.72 -7.04 -38.31
N LYS A 50 -35.91 -5.74 -38.05
CA LYS A 50 -36.97 -4.95 -38.71
C LYS A 50 -36.71 -4.90 -40.21
N ALA A 51 -37.75 -5.16 -41.00
CA ALA A 51 -37.71 -4.96 -42.44
C ALA A 51 -37.44 -3.48 -42.75
N PHE A 52 -36.64 -3.22 -43.77
CA PHE A 52 -36.39 -1.88 -44.27
C PHE A 52 -36.55 -1.87 -45.80
N ASP A 53 -36.83 -0.70 -46.36
CA ASP A 53 -36.85 -0.53 -47.82
C ASP A 53 -35.47 0.02 -48.23
N PRO A 54 -34.71 -0.70 -49.08
CA PRO A 54 -33.39 -0.28 -49.53
C PRO A 54 -33.38 1.11 -50.21
N ARG A 55 -34.52 1.59 -50.72
CA ARG A 55 -34.65 2.90 -51.37
C ARG A 55 -34.71 4.07 -50.40
N PHE A 56 -35.03 3.81 -49.12
CA PHE A 56 -35.19 4.83 -48.08
C PHE A 56 -34.03 4.80 -47.06
N ASN A 57 -32.80 4.61 -47.53
CA ASN A 57 -31.61 4.81 -46.71
C ASN A 57 -31.18 6.28 -46.73
N VAL A 58 -30.72 6.79 -45.59
CA VAL A 58 -30.26 8.18 -45.45
C VAL A 58 -28.75 8.18 -45.30
N LYS A 59 -28.06 8.79 -46.26
CA LYS A 59 -26.62 9.02 -46.20
C LYS A 59 -26.29 9.98 -45.07
N LEU A 60 -25.46 9.53 -44.13
CA LEU A 60 -24.97 10.38 -43.05
C LEU A 60 -23.67 11.04 -43.50
N VAL A 61 -23.69 12.35 -43.68
CA VAL A 61 -22.50 13.15 -43.94
C VAL A 61 -22.05 13.75 -42.62
N LEU A 62 -20.93 13.27 -42.09
CA LEU A 62 -20.29 13.83 -40.90
C LEU A 62 -19.18 14.75 -41.37
N ASP A 63 -19.41 16.06 -41.30
CA ASP A 63 -18.38 17.06 -41.51
C ASP A 63 -17.53 17.18 -40.25
N LEU A 64 -16.53 16.29 -40.13
CA LEU A 64 -15.58 16.25 -39.02
C LEU A 64 -14.59 17.43 -39.08
N ASP A 65 -14.41 18.06 -40.24
CA ASP A 65 -13.54 19.24 -40.40
C ASP A 65 -14.17 20.49 -39.77
N ASN A 66 -15.51 20.53 -39.66
CA ASN A 66 -16.26 21.55 -38.94
C ASN A 66 -16.54 21.23 -37.46
N VAL A 67 -16.15 20.06 -36.94
CA VAL A 67 -16.11 19.81 -35.48
C VAL A 67 -14.76 20.28 -34.92
N LYS A 68 -14.33 21.49 -35.30
CA LYS A 68 -13.68 22.34 -34.32
C LYS A 68 -14.78 22.74 -33.34
N ALA A 69 -14.52 22.56 -32.05
CA ALA A 69 -15.33 23.17 -30.99
C ALA A 69 -15.69 24.61 -31.41
N PRO A 70 -16.94 25.05 -31.22
CA PRO A 70 -17.43 26.31 -31.76
C PRO A 70 -16.42 27.44 -31.48
N PRO A 71 -16.10 28.29 -32.46
CA PRO A 71 -15.20 29.42 -32.24
C PRO A 71 -15.86 30.32 -31.18
N SER A 72 -15.40 30.19 -29.95
CA SER A 72 -15.68 31.17 -28.91
C SER A 72 -15.18 32.52 -29.40
N PRO A 73 -15.94 33.60 -29.16
CA PRO A 73 -15.60 34.92 -29.65
C PRO A 73 -14.23 35.32 -29.13
N SER A 74 -13.33 35.63 -30.07
CA SER A 74 -12.18 36.52 -29.94
C SER A 74 -11.55 36.61 -28.54
N GLY A 75 -10.70 35.64 -28.20
CA GLY A 75 -9.75 35.75 -27.10
C GLY A 75 -8.42 35.18 -27.54
N THR A 76 -7.43 36.03 -27.81
CA THR A 76 -6.06 35.66 -28.18
C THR A 76 -5.33 34.79 -27.14
N GLY A 77 -5.93 34.52 -25.97
CA GLY A 77 -5.39 33.67 -24.91
C GLY A 77 -5.87 32.20 -24.87
N THR A 78 -6.87 31.78 -25.67
CA THR A 78 -7.43 30.41 -25.55
C THR A 78 -6.56 29.33 -26.17
N LYS A 79 -5.81 29.66 -27.24
CA LYS A 79 -4.89 28.71 -27.90
C LYS A 79 -3.73 28.28 -27.00
N ASP A 80 -3.26 29.20 -26.15
CA ASP A 80 -2.17 28.97 -25.21
C ASP A 80 -2.65 28.05 -24.06
N ALA A 81 -3.83 28.32 -23.53
CA ALA A 81 -4.45 27.49 -22.49
C ALA A 81 -4.72 26.05 -22.94
N ASP A 82 -5.14 25.85 -24.20
CA ASP A 82 -5.33 24.49 -24.75
C ASP A 82 -4.01 23.75 -24.97
N GLN A 83 -2.93 24.45 -25.35
CA GLN A 83 -1.59 23.85 -25.46
C GLN A 83 -1.05 23.45 -24.09
N ASP A 84 -1.20 24.31 -23.09
CA ASP A 84 -0.82 24.03 -21.70
C ASP A 84 -1.60 22.84 -21.13
N ALA A 85 -2.92 22.79 -21.36
CA ALA A 85 -3.75 21.67 -20.94
C ALA A 85 -3.27 20.36 -21.57
N ARG A 86 -2.97 20.35 -22.88
CA ARG A 86 -2.43 19.17 -23.59
C ARG A 86 -1.09 18.73 -23.03
N ARG A 87 -0.20 19.67 -22.74
CA ARG A 87 1.09 19.39 -22.11
C ARG A 87 0.90 18.71 -20.76
N LEU A 88 0.01 19.25 -19.92
CA LEU A 88 -0.30 18.66 -18.62
C LEU A 88 -0.88 17.25 -18.75
N TYR A 89 -1.81 17.00 -19.68
CA TYR A 89 -2.30 15.65 -19.95
C TYR A 89 -1.19 14.68 -20.37
N GLN A 90 -0.28 15.12 -21.24
CA GLN A 90 0.83 14.27 -21.69
C GLN A 90 1.78 13.94 -20.53
N GLU A 91 2.08 14.91 -19.66
CA GLU A 91 2.90 14.67 -18.48
C GLU A 91 2.21 13.71 -17.51
N ILE A 92 0.90 13.85 -17.30
CA ILE A 92 0.08 12.92 -16.50
C ILE A 92 0.16 11.49 -17.06
N SER A 93 -0.05 11.31 -18.37
CA SER A 93 0.03 10.00 -19.02
C SER A 93 1.42 9.38 -18.90
N ASN A 94 2.47 10.16 -19.14
CA ASN A 94 3.85 9.68 -19.01
C ASN A 94 4.16 9.19 -17.58
N ILE A 95 3.61 9.86 -16.56
CA ILE A 95 3.77 9.42 -15.16
C ILE A 95 3.02 8.12 -14.90
N ALA A 96 1.83 7.95 -15.48
CA ALA A 96 1.04 6.72 -15.32
C ALA A 96 1.71 5.52 -16.00
N GLU A 97 2.31 5.71 -17.18
CA GLU A 97 2.92 4.63 -17.97
C GLU A 97 4.33 4.26 -17.53
N ALA A 98 5.22 5.26 -17.42
CA ALA A 98 6.65 5.03 -17.16
C ALA A 98 7.02 5.18 -15.67
N GLY A 99 6.11 5.72 -14.87
CA GLY A 99 6.44 6.20 -13.53
C GLY A 99 7.32 7.46 -13.58
N CYS A 100 7.55 8.08 -12.42
CA CYS A 100 8.49 9.19 -12.30
C CYS A 100 8.98 9.40 -10.86
N SER A 101 9.93 10.33 -10.70
CA SER A 101 10.41 10.77 -9.40
C SER A 101 9.35 11.59 -8.65
N GLU A 102 9.37 11.52 -7.33
CA GLU A 102 8.42 12.25 -6.48
C GLU A 102 8.52 13.78 -6.66
N SER A 103 9.72 14.31 -6.86
CA SER A 103 9.92 15.73 -7.16
C SER A 103 9.20 16.13 -8.45
N LYS A 104 9.23 15.29 -9.47
CA LYS A 104 8.55 15.54 -10.75
C LYS A 104 7.02 15.48 -10.61
N VAL A 105 6.49 14.53 -9.81
CA VAL A 105 5.05 14.51 -9.48
C VAL A 105 4.65 15.80 -8.76
N ARG A 106 5.41 16.24 -7.75
CA ARG A 106 5.11 17.45 -6.98
C ARG A 106 5.18 18.71 -7.83
N GLN A 107 6.14 18.78 -8.76
CA GLN A 107 6.23 19.87 -9.72
C GLN A 107 5.00 19.90 -10.63
N LEU A 108 4.60 18.76 -11.20
CA LEU A 108 3.37 18.66 -12.00
C LEU A 108 2.11 19.07 -11.21
N ILE A 109 2.03 18.69 -9.93
CA ILE A 109 0.93 19.11 -9.04
C ILE A 109 0.96 20.63 -8.81
N SER A 110 2.14 21.24 -8.70
CA SER A 110 2.27 22.70 -8.56
C SER A 110 1.88 23.44 -9.84
N ASP A 111 2.36 22.96 -10.99
CA ASP A 111 2.13 23.54 -12.30
C ASP A 111 0.65 23.42 -12.69
N GLY A 112 0.07 22.22 -12.50
CA GLY A 112 -1.36 21.96 -12.71
C GLY A 112 -2.26 22.81 -11.79
N LYS A 113 -1.86 23.04 -10.53
CA LYS A 113 -2.59 23.94 -9.62
C LYS A 113 -2.60 25.37 -10.14
N SER A 114 -1.42 25.86 -10.52
CA SER A 114 -1.22 27.23 -10.99
C SER A 114 -1.97 27.50 -12.29
N PHE A 115 -1.98 26.52 -13.20
CA PHE A 115 -2.76 26.56 -14.42
C PHE A 115 -4.26 26.54 -14.14
N LEU A 116 -4.77 25.52 -13.43
CA LEU A 116 -6.20 25.33 -13.20
C LEU A 116 -6.84 26.44 -12.35
N HIS A 117 -6.05 27.14 -11.52
CA HIS A 117 -6.53 28.29 -10.74
C HIS A 117 -6.78 29.53 -11.61
N LYS A 118 -6.02 29.69 -12.70
CA LYS A 118 -6.21 30.78 -13.67
C LYS A 118 -7.39 30.53 -14.62
N GLN A 119 -7.90 29.30 -14.68
CA GLN A 119 -8.97 28.90 -15.61
C GLN A 119 -10.36 28.87 -14.95
N PRO A 120 -11.44 29.17 -15.70
CA PRO A 120 -12.83 29.06 -15.22
C PRO A 120 -13.18 27.66 -14.69
N ARG A 121 -14.06 27.57 -13.69
CA ARG A 121 -14.38 26.30 -13.00
C ARG A 121 -14.97 25.22 -13.91
N ASP A 122 -15.69 25.62 -14.96
CA ASP A 122 -16.33 24.70 -15.90
C ASP A 122 -15.43 24.26 -17.05
N SER A 123 -14.25 24.86 -17.19
CA SER A 123 -13.25 24.47 -18.18
C SER A 123 -12.36 23.33 -17.67
N PHE A 124 -11.93 22.45 -18.58
CA PHE A 124 -10.99 21.35 -18.34
C PHE A 124 -11.40 20.42 -17.17
N LYS A 125 -12.67 19.98 -17.15
CA LYS A 125 -13.21 19.13 -16.07
C LYS A 125 -12.43 17.82 -15.88
N ASP A 126 -12.04 17.17 -16.98
CA ASP A 126 -11.29 15.92 -16.94
C ASP A 126 -9.89 16.14 -16.36
N LEU A 127 -9.20 17.22 -16.78
CA LEU A 127 -7.90 17.60 -16.23
C LEU A 127 -7.97 17.86 -14.73
N ARG A 128 -9.02 18.55 -14.25
CA ARG A 128 -9.26 18.78 -12.82
C ARG A 128 -9.44 17.47 -12.07
N THR A 129 -10.13 16.49 -12.65
CA THR A 129 -10.31 15.16 -12.07
C THR A 129 -8.99 14.40 -12.01
N LEU A 130 -8.25 14.31 -13.12
CA LEU A 130 -6.94 13.65 -13.17
C LEU A 130 -5.94 14.30 -12.20
N TYR A 131 -5.93 15.62 -12.14
CA TYR A 131 -5.12 16.39 -11.21
C TYR A 131 -5.41 16.00 -9.75
N ARG A 132 -6.69 15.93 -9.36
CA ARG A 132 -7.10 15.52 -8.01
C ARG A 132 -6.65 14.09 -7.69
N ILE A 133 -6.80 13.18 -8.65
CA ILE A 133 -6.37 11.79 -8.50
C ILE A 133 -4.86 11.73 -8.27
N ILE A 134 -4.06 12.44 -9.07
CA ILE A 134 -2.59 12.46 -8.91
C ILE A 134 -2.18 13.10 -7.59
N ALA A 135 -2.82 14.21 -7.19
CA ALA A 135 -2.53 14.85 -5.91
C ALA A 135 -2.81 13.90 -4.73
N TYR A 136 -3.95 13.22 -4.75
CA TYR A 136 -4.31 12.21 -3.75
C TYR A 136 -3.33 11.03 -3.74
N LEU A 137 -2.97 10.49 -4.92
CA LEU A 137 -1.99 9.41 -5.03
C LEU A 137 -0.62 9.81 -4.49
N CYS A 138 -0.19 11.05 -4.72
CA CYS A 138 1.05 11.58 -4.18
C CYS A 138 1.02 11.61 -2.64
N GLU A 139 -0.08 12.09 -2.06
CA GLU A 139 -0.26 12.14 -0.60
C GLU A 139 -0.27 10.75 0.02
N VAL A 140 -1.05 9.82 -0.56
CA VAL A 140 -1.10 8.42 -0.11
C VAL A 140 0.29 7.77 -0.17
N LYS A 141 1.05 7.99 -1.24
CA LYS A 141 2.40 7.45 -1.38
C LYS A 141 3.37 8.03 -0.34
N THR A 142 3.30 9.33 -0.05
CA THR A 142 4.10 9.95 1.00
C THR A 142 3.74 9.38 2.38
N ASN A 143 2.45 9.26 2.69
CA ASN A 143 1.98 8.70 3.97
C ASN A 143 2.40 7.24 4.13
N LEU A 144 2.28 6.43 3.07
CA LEU A 144 2.70 5.03 3.10
C LEU A 144 4.21 4.88 3.40
N ARG A 145 5.05 5.74 2.82
CA ARG A 145 6.50 5.75 3.12
C ARG A 145 6.78 6.16 4.55
N ALA A 146 6.12 7.19 5.06
CA ALA A 146 6.26 7.62 6.45
C ALA A 146 5.85 6.50 7.41
N GLN A 147 4.71 5.86 7.16
CA GLN A 147 4.26 4.71 7.96
C GLN A 147 5.22 3.53 7.87
N LYS A 148 5.79 3.24 6.71
CA LYS A 148 6.78 2.17 6.56
C LYS A 148 8.04 2.45 7.39
N SER A 149 8.56 3.67 7.31
CA SER A 149 9.72 4.08 8.12
C SER A 149 9.41 4.01 9.62
N ALA A 150 8.22 4.40 10.05
CA ALA A 150 7.81 4.31 11.45
C ALA A 150 7.68 2.85 11.90
N ASN A 151 7.12 1.97 11.06
CA ASN A 151 7.05 0.53 11.35
C ASN A 151 8.43 -0.09 11.47
N ASP A 152 9.36 0.28 10.59
CA ASP A 152 10.73 -0.24 10.63
C ASP A 152 11.45 0.22 11.91
N ALA A 153 11.23 1.46 12.34
CA ALA A 153 11.76 1.97 13.62
C ALA A 153 11.17 1.23 14.84
N ILE A 154 9.84 1.03 14.88
CA ILE A 154 9.18 0.28 15.98
C ILE A 154 9.67 -1.17 16.02
N LYS A 155 9.86 -1.81 14.86
CA LYS A 155 10.41 -3.18 14.80
C LYS A 155 11.84 -3.24 15.33
N GLN A 156 12.66 -2.24 15.04
CA GLN A 156 14.02 -2.17 15.56
C GLN A 156 14.02 -1.99 17.09
N GLU A 157 13.16 -1.10 17.61
CA GLU A 157 12.99 -0.90 19.06
C GLU A 157 12.49 -2.19 19.74
N GLN A 158 11.52 -2.88 19.15
CA GLN A 158 11.03 -4.16 19.65
C GLN A 158 12.13 -5.22 19.70
N ALA A 159 12.98 -5.29 18.67
CA ALA A 159 14.11 -6.22 18.64
C ALA A 159 15.15 -5.90 19.72
N GLN A 160 15.43 -4.62 19.97
CA GLN A 160 16.32 -4.18 21.02
C GLN A 160 15.78 -4.54 22.41
N LEU A 161 14.51 -4.17 22.69
CA LEU A 161 13.87 -4.49 23.97
C LEU A 161 13.80 -6.00 24.21
N GLN A 162 13.59 -6.79 23.16
CA GLN A 162 13.60 -8.25 23.27
C GLN A 162 15.00 -8.79 23.61
N ALA A 163 16.07 -8.20 23.05
CA ALA A 163 17.44 -8.55 23.39
C ALA A 163 17.77 -8.18 24.85
N GLU A 164 17.42 -6.98 25.28
CA GLU A 164 17.60 -6.51 26.67
C GLU A 164 16.83 -7.39 27.66
N LYS A 165 15.57 -7.73 27.35
CA LYS A 165 14.76 -8.67 28.14
C LYS A 165 15.47 -10.02 28.29
N ASN A 166 15.99 -10.57 27.20
CA ASN A 166 16.69 -11.86 27.22
C ASN A 166 17.99 -11.80 28.03
N GLU A 167 18.72 -10.69 27.97
CA GLU A 167 19.91 -10.47 28.78
C GLU A 167 19.57 -10.39 30.27
N LEU A 168 18.52 -9.65 30.63
CA LEU A 168 18.05 -9.56 32.00
C LEU A 168 17.57 -10.90 32.55
N ILE A 169 16.87 -11.71 31.74
CA ILE A 169 16.49 -13.07 32.13
C ILE A 169 17.73 -13.90 32.46
N ARG A 170 18.77 -13.87 31.60
CA ARG A 170 20.02 -14.60 31.85
C ARG A 170 20.72 -14.13 33.13
N LYS A 171 20.70 -12.82 33.40
CA LYS A 171 21.27 -12.24 34.64
C LYS A 171 20.51 -12.72 35.88
N ILE A 172 19.17 -12.72 35.83
CA ILE A 172 18.33 -13.22 36.93
C ILE A 172 18.60 -14.71 37.16
N GLU A 173 18.61 -15.53 36.11
CA GLU A 173 18.90 -16.95 36.23
C GLU A 173 20.28 -17.23 36.82
N HIS A 174 21.29 -16.44 36.44
CA HIS A 174 22.64 -16.55 37.01
C HIS A 174 22.66 -16.18 38.50
N GLN A 175 22.01 -15.09 38.89
CA GLN A 175 21.90 -14.68 40.28
C GLN A 175 21.16 -15.71 41.14
N LEU A 176 20.06 -16.27 40.64
CA LEU A 176 19.32 -17.33 41.34
C LEU A 176 20.17 -18.58 41.55
N ARG A 177 21.00 -18.97 40.56
CA ARG A 177 21.96 -20.08 40.72
C ARG A 177 23.02 -19.76 41.78
N SER A 178 23.62 -18.56 41.73
CA SER A 178 24.61 -18.13 42.73
C SER A 178 24.03 -18.14 44.14
N GLN A 179 22.81 -17.62 44.32
CA GLN A 179 22.14 -17.61 45.62
C GLN A 179 21.85 -19.02 46.13
N GLU A 180 21.46 -19.94 45.25
CA GLU A 180 21.23 -21.34 45.64
C GLU A 180 22.53 -22.05 46.03
N GLU A 181 23.62 -21.81 45.31
CA GLU A 181 24.95 -22.34 45.66
C GLU A 181 25.44 -21.79 47.01
N GLU A 182 25.33 -20.48 47.23
CA GLU A 182 25.66 -19.83 48.51
C GLU A 182 24.81 -20.39 49.66
N ARG A 183 23.50 -20.57 49.43
CA ARG A 183 22.59 -21.16 50.41
C ARG A 183 22.96 -22.60 50.75
N GLN A 184 23.30 -23.41 49.75
CA GLN A 184 23.75 -24.80 49.95
C GLN A 184 25.07 -24.86 50.70
N GLN A 185 26.02 -23.99 50.37
CA GLN A 185 27.30 -23.88 51.09
C GLN A 185 27.09 -23.46 52.55
N ALA A 186 26.25 -22.47 52.81
CA ALA A 186 25.93 -22.03 54.17
C ALA A 186 25.32 -23.16 55.01
N LEU A 187 24.39 -23.94 54.44
CA LEU A 187 23.79 -25.10 55.10
C LEU A 187 24.83 -26.20 55.39
N ALA A 188 25.72 -26.48 54.45
CA ALA A 188 26.78 -27.47 54.66
C ALA A 188 27.75 -27.05 55.78
N ILE A 189 28.11 -25.77 55.83
CA ILE A 189 28.95 -25.21 56.91
C ILE A 189 28.22 -25.30 58.25
N GLU A 190 26.94 -24.92 58.32
CA GLU A 190 26.15 -25.00 59.55
C GLU A 190 26.08 -26.44 60.07
N LEU A 191 25.82 -27.42 59.20
CA LEU A 191 25.80 -28.84 59.56
C LEU A 191 27.15 -29.31 60.09
N SER A 192 28.25 -28.95 59.42
CA SER A 192 29.60 -29.31 59.85
C SER A 192 29.96 -28.69 61.20
N LEU A 193 29.62 -27.41 61.41
CA LEU A 193 29.84 -26.73 62.69
C LEU A 193 29.03 -27.36 63.81
N ARG A 194 27.76 -27.70 63.55
CA ARG A 194 26.89 -28.36 64.53
C ARG A 194 27.43 -29.73 64.92
N GLU A 195 27.90 -30.52 63.95
CA GLU A 195 28.54 -31.81 64.20
C GLU A 195 29.82 -31.65 65.05
N HIS A 196 30.66 -30.66 64.71
CA HIS A 196 31.87 -30.37 65.48
C HIS A 196 31.56 -29.93 66.92
N CYS A 197 30.56 -29.07 67.12
CA CYS A 197 30.10 -28.66 68.45
C CYS A 197 29.55 -29.86 69.26
N SER A 198 28.79 -30.76 68.64
CA SER A 198 28.30 -31.99 69.31
C SER A 198 29.46 -32.85 69.78
N LYS A 199 30.43 -33.13 68.90
CA LYS A 199 31.62 -33.93 69.24
C LYS A 199 32.46 -33.29 70.33
N ALA A 200 32.67 -31.98 70.27
CA ALA A 200 33.39 -31.24 71.29
C ALA A 200 32.66 -31.27 72.65
N HIS A 201 31.33 -31.17 72.64
CA HIS A 201 30.51 -31.28 73.85
C HIS A 201 30.59 -32.69 74.46
N GLU A 202 30.41 -33.74 73.66
CA GLU A 202 30.53 -35.14 74.10
C GLU A 202 31.93 -35.44 74.68
N ALA A 203 32.99 -34.93 74.04
CA ALA A 203 34.34 -35.06 74.54
C ALA A 203 34.53 -34.35 75.89
N TYR A 204 33.99 -33.13 76.02
CA TYR A 204 34.04 -32.39 77.27
C TYR A 204 33.25 -33.08 78.40
N GLU A 205 32.05 -33.58 78.12
CA GLU A 205 31.27 -34.36 79.10
C GLU A 205 32.02 -35.60 79.57
N THR A 206 32.65 -36.32 78.64
CA THR A 206 33.48 -37.50 78.97
C THR A 206 34.66 -37.14 79.87
N MET A 207 35.36 -36.03 79.56
CA MET A 207 36.46 -35.53 80.40
C MET A 207 35.98 -35.15 81.81
N VAL A 208 34.84 -34.46 81.91
CA VAL A 208 34.26 -34.08 83.21
C VAL A 208 33.87 -35.32 84.02
N GLN A 209 33.25 -36.32 83.39
CA GLN A 209 32.91 -37.58 84.05
C GLN A 209 34.15 -38.31 84.58
N GLN A 210 35.23 -38.39 83.79
CA GLN A 210 36.50 -38.98 84.22
C GLN A 210 37.11 -38.23 85.42
N VAL A 211 37.21 -36.90 85.36
CA VAL A 211 37.72 -36.10 86.48
C VAL A 211 36.84 -36.25 87.74
N SER A 212 35.52 -36.33 87.58
CA SER A 212 34.60 -36.55 88.70
C SER A 212 34.76 -37.94 89.33
N PHE A 213 35.10 -38.96 88.54
CA PHE A 213 35.37 -40.32 89.01
C PHE A 213 36.71 -40.41 89.74
N ASP A 214 37.76 -39.78 89.20
CA ASP A 214 39.09 -39.73 89.82
C ASP A 214 39.08 -39.00 91.17
N LEU A 215 38.23 -37.98 91.34
CA LEU A 215 38.03 -37.29 92.62
C LEU A 215 37.16 -38.08 93.62
N ALA A 216 36.39 -39.06 93.16
CA ALA A 216 35.51 -39.90 93.99
C ALA A 216 36.17 -41.21 94.48
N SER A 217 37.41 -41.48 94.05
CA SER A 217 38.22 -42.60 94.53
C SER A 217 39.20 -42.09 95.61
N PRO A 218 38.88 -42.21 96.92
CA PRO A 218 39.88 -41.95 97.94
C PRO A 218 40.89 -43.10 97.91
N GLU A 219 42.18 -42.76 97.83
CA GLU A 219 43.25 -43.72 98.10
C GLU A 219 42.96 -44.43 99.44
N PRO A 220 42.96 -45.77 99.50
CA PRO A 220 42.96 -46.44 100.78
C PRO A 220 44.32 -46.17 101.43
N LEU A 221 44.30 -45.40 102.51
CA LEU A 221 45.39 -45.37 103.49
C LEU A 221 45.45 -46.75 104.14
N ASP A 222 46.43 -47.56 103.72
CA ASP A 222 47.28 -48.43 104.56
C ASP A 222 48.37 -49.13 103.74
#